data_AF-W6U257-F1
#
_entry.id   AF-W6U257-F1
#
_cell.length_a   1.000
_cell.length_b   1.000
_cell.length_c   1.000
_cell.angle_alpha   90.00
_cell.angle_beta   90.00
_cell.angle_gamma   90.00
#
_symmetry.space_group_name_H-M   'P 1'
#
loop_
_entity.id
_entity.type
_entity.pdbx_description
1 polymer ?
#
loop_
_entity_poly.entity_id
_entity_poly.type
_entity_poly.pdbx_seq_one_letter_code
_entity_poly.pdbx_strand_id
1 'polypeptide(L)'
;MTYTAHRDTQATLHILDEADMDTAECIDVDLYKRFGLEEEYEMNQLTTWQKLKPRIWAVFEMPRSSVAAKCVALISVICVILSIVAYCFKTAPSFTAPSLQISTGPFFNITLNATALSYSSFSTTSHSFILAPSDPLAVIPHPAFLYIELVCNIWFLFEFVIRLAVTDSPMRFLRSPLNLIEIAAVISFYAEVFVTLGFGNHHSSSSPVIAKCAVELLSIVRVMRLFKLTRYISGLKILILTFKASAKELLLLVFFLMVFIVLFAALVFYAERFSLSPANDFTSIPIGLWWAIVTMTTVGYGDMAPKSYAGKDLESSCI
;
A
#
# COMPACT_ATOMS: atom_id res chain seq x y z
N MET A 1 -30.72 -17.49 26.54
CA MET A 1 -29.95 -16.97 25.37
C MET A 1 -30.40 -15.56 24.96
N THR A 2 -31.00 -14.75 25.83
CA THR A 2 -32.01 -13.77 25.36
C THR A 2 -31.73 -12.28 25.65
N TYR A 3 -30.72 -11.93 26.45
CA TYR A 3 -30.41 -10.52 26.76
C TYR A 3 -29.09 -10.05 26.13
N THR A 4 -28.03 -10.86 26.21
CA THR A 4 -26.73 -10.57 25.59
C THR A 4 -26.83 -10.52 24.07
N ALA A 5 -27.53 -11.49 23.47
CA ALA A 5 -27.80 -11.51 22.04
C ALA A 5 -28.51 -10.24 21.57
N HIS A 6 -29.58 -9.82 22.27
CA HIS A 6 -30.33 -8.61 21.95
C HIS A 6 -29.47 -7.35 22.03
N ARG A 7 -28.65 -7.22 23.10
CA ARG A 7 -27.75 -6.09 23.31
C ARG A 7 -26.68 -6.00 22.22
N ASP A 8 -26.10 -7.14 21.83
CA ASP A 8 -25.05 -7.19 20.82
C ASP A 8 -25.64 -6.94 19.41
N THR A 9 -26.86 -7.40 19.11
CA THR A 9 -27.58 -6.99 17.88
C THR A 9 -27.92 -5.50 17.89
N GLN A 10 -28.33 -4.93 19.02
CA GLN A 10 -28.65 -3.50 19.11
C GLN A 10 -27.40 -2.62 18.95
N ALA A 11 -26.26 -3.06 19.48
CA ALA A 11 -24.97 -2.41 19.23
C ALA A 11 -24.54 -2.51 17.75
N THR A 12 -24.77 -3.66 17.12
CA THR A 12 -24.45 -3.86 15.70
C THR A 12 -25.35 -3.02 14.79
N LEU A 13 -26.66 -2.98 15.09
CA LEU A 13 -27.63 -2.13 14.41
C LEU A 13 -27.27 -0.66 14.55
N HIS A 14 -26.88 -0.18 15.73
CA HIS A 14 -26.46 1.21 15.91
C HIS A 14 -25.25 1.56 15.04
N ILE A 15 -24.29 0.64 14.87
CA ILE A 15 -23.11 0.92 14.03
C ILE A 15 -23.47 0.89 12.53
N LEU A 16 -24.42 0.03 12.13
CA LEU A 16 -24.96 0.03 10.76
C LEU A 16 -25.79 1.28 10.48
N ASP A 17 -26.62 1.69 11.43
CA ASP A 17 -27.43 2.91 11.37
C ASP A 17 -26.50 4.12 11.29
N GLU A 18 -25.40 4.15 12.05
CA GLU A 18 -24.38 5.20 11.94
C GLU A 18 -23.62 5.18 10.60
N ALA A 19 -23.40 3.99 10.02
CA ALA A 19 -22.84 3.85 8.67
C ALA A 19 -23.85 4.26 7.56
N ASP A 20 -25.15 4.13 7.82
CA ASP A 20 -26.24 4.60 6.96
C ASP A 20 -26.56 6.09 7.19
N MET A 21 -26.29 6.65 8.38
CA MET A 21 -26.39 8.08 8.67
C MET A 21 -25.35 8.90 7.90
N ASP A 22 -24.18 8.33 7.60
CA ASP A 22 -23.22 8.85 6.62
C ASP A 22 -23.81 8.95 5.19
N THR A 23 -24.99 8.34 4.94
CA THR A 23 -25.69 8.28 3.65
C THR A 23 -26.91 9.20 3.59
N ALA A 24 -27.49 9.62 4.72
CA ALA A 24 -28.62 10.55 4.76
C ALA A 24 -28.15 12.00 4.54
N GLU A 25 -28.93 12.79 3.80
CA GLU A 25 -28.68 14.21 3.56
C GLU A 25 -28.43 14.94 4.90
N CYS A 26 -27.25 15.53 5.04
CA CYS A 26 -26.92 16.31 6.24
C CYS A 26 -27.80 17.56 6.25
N ILE A 27 -28.83 17.54 7.10
CA ILE A 27 -29.61 18.74 7.42
C ILE A 27 -28.62 19.77 7.96
N ASP A 28 -28.61 20.99 7.41
CA ASP A 28 -27.63 22.03 7.74
C ASP A 28 -27.42 22.18 9.27
N VAL A 29 -28.47 22.00 10.07
CA VAL A 29 -28.43 22.05 11.55
C VAL A 29 -27.47 21.02 12.17
N ASP A 30 -27.50 19.75 11.72
CA ASP A 30 -26.61 18.69 12.22
C ASP A 30 -25.14 18.96 11.88
N LEU A 31 -24.90 19.63 10.75
CA LEU A 31 -23.55 20.04 10.35
C LEU A 31 -22.96 21.05 11.33
N TYR A 32 -23.72 22.09 11.71
CA TYR A 32 -23.25 23.13 12.64
C TYR A 32 -23.17 22.62 14.09
N LYS A 33 -24.04 21.70 14.48
CA LYS A 33 -24.01 21.02 15.78
C LYS A 33 -22.66 20.34 16.05
N ARG A 34 -22.05 19.72 15.03
CA ARG A 34 -20.74 19.06 15.16
C ARG A 34 -19.61 20.02 15.56
N PHE A 35 -19.71 21.28 15.17
CA PHE A 35 -18.73 22.33 15.51
C PHE A 35 -19.11 23.10 16.78
N GLY A 36 -20.23 22.77 17.44
CA GLY A 36 -20.75 23.51 18.58
C GLY A 36 -21.28 24.90 18.23
N LEU A 37 -21.69 25.10 16.96
CA LEU A 37 -22.15 26.41 16.43
C LEU A 37 -23.67 26.45 16.21
N GLU A 38 -24.44 25.57 16.87
CA GLU A 38 -25.88 25.43 16.68
C GLU A 38 -26.65 26.70 17.09
N GLU A 39 -26.37 27.24 18.28
CA GLU A 39 -27.02 28.46 18.79
C GLU A 39 -26.69 29.69 17.93
N GLU A 40 -25.44 29.80 17.49
CA GLU A 40 -24.97 30.92 16.66
C GLU A 40 -25.56 30.88 15.24
N TYR A 41 -25.80 29.67 14.73
CA TYR A 41 -26.50 29.44 13.48
C TYR A 41 -27.96 29.85 13.58
N GLU A 42 -28.67 29.42 14.63
CA GLU A 42 -30.07 29.77 14.88
C GLU A 42 -30.26 31.28 15.10
N MET A 43 -29.31 31.94 15.77
CA MET A 43 -29.32 33.40 15.95
C MET A 43 -28.80 34.19 14.73
N ASN A 44 -28.39 33.51 13.65
CA ASN A 44 -27.80 34.10 12.43
C ASN A 44 -26.60 35.03 12.70
N GLN A 45 -25.85 34.80 13.78
CA GLN A 45 -24.71 35.62 14.22
C GLN A 45 -23.33 35.02 13.85
N LEU A 46 -23.27 34.18 12.82
CA LEU A 46 -22.03 33.54 12.41
C LEU A 46 -21.13 34.46 11.58
N THR A 47 -19.83 34.45 11.87
CA THR A 47 -18.80 35.04 11.01
C THR A 47 -18.69 34.31 9.66
N THR A 48 -18.12 34.97 8.66
CA THR A 48 -17.94 34.40 7.30
C THR A 48 -17.14 33.10 7.32
N TRP A 49 -16.13 33.00 8.18
CA TRP A 49 -15.33 31.79 8.36
C TRP A 49 -16.11 30.68 9.09
N GLN A 50 -16.88 31.02 10.12
CA GLN A 50 -17.75 30.05 10.82
C GLN A 50 -18.86 29.49 9.91
N LYS A 51 -19.31 30.24 8.89
CA LYS A 51 -20.20 29.74 7.84
C LYS A 51 -19.46 28.86 6.81
N LEU A 52 -18.24 29.24 6.45
CA LEU A 52 -17.48 28.57 5.39
C LEU A 52 -16.85 27.26 5.86
N LYS A 53 -16.32 27.22 7.09
CA LYS A 53 -15.58 26.07 7.65
C LYS A 53 -16.40 24.77 7.64
N PRO A 54 -17.65 24.71 8.17
CA PRO A 54 -18.43 23.48 8.16
C PRO A 54 -18.81 23.03 6.75
N ARG A 55 -19.04 23.99 5.84
CA ARG A 55 -19.34 23.69 4.42
C ARG A 55 -18.14 23.08 3.70
N ILE A 56 -16.93 23.64 3.86
CA ILE A 56 -15.72 23.04 3.30
C ILE A 56 -15.48 21.66 3.92
N TRP A 57 -15.71 21.52 5.22
CA TRP A 57 -15.57 20.23 5.90
C TRP A 57 -16.47 19.16 5.28
N ALA A 58 -17.76 19.49 5.08
CA ALA A 58 -18.73 18.59 4.47
C ALA A 58 -18.34 18.16 3.05
N VAL A 59 -17.70 19.04 2.26
CA VAL A 59 -17.24 18.70 0.91
C VAL A 59 -16.11 17.67 0.91
N PHE A 60 -15.17 17.74 1.85
CA PHE A 60 -13.97 16.89 1.88
C PHE A 60 -14.08 15.65 2.76
N GLU A 61 -14.97 15.66 3.75
CA GLU A 61 -15.17 14.56 4.69
C GLU A 61 -16.36 13.67 4.31
N MET A 62 -17.41 14.24 3.71
CA MET A 62 -18.64 13.54 3.33
C MET A 62 -18.78 13.49 1.80
N PRO A 63 -18.35 12.39 1.14
CA PRO A 63 -18.32 12.28 -0.33
C PRO A 63 -19.69 12.47 -1.02
N ARG A 64 -20.78 12.23 -0.29
CA ARG A 64 -22.15 12.27 -0.81
C ARG A 64 -22.91 13.56 -0.48
N SER A 65 -22.32 14.49 0.27
CA SER A 65 -23.02 15.68 0.80
C SER A 65 -23.51 16.64 -0.28
N SER A 66 -22.75 16.84 -1.34
CA SER A 66 -23.07 17.80 -2.41
C SER A 66 -22.52 17.33 -3.76
N VAL A 67 -22.97 17.96 -4.86
CA VAL A 67 -22.40 17.72 -6.20
C VAL A 67 -20.90 18.02 -6.20
N ALA A 68 -20.48 19.09 -5.53
CA ALA A 68 -19.06 19.43 -5.37
C ALA A 68 -18.30 18.32 -4.60
N ALA A 69 -18.87 17.79 -3.52
CA ALA A 69 -18.28 16.67 -2.77
C ALA A 69 -18.12 15.42 -3.64
N LYS A 70 -19.13 15.10 -4.48
CA LYS A 70 -19.06 13.99 -5.43
C LYS A 70 -17.94 14.18 -6.46
N CYS A 71 -17.77 15.40 -6.98
CA CYS A 71 -16.67 15.71 -7.90
C CYS A 71 -15.31 15.57 -7.22
N VAL A 72 -15.12 16.13 -6.02
CA VAL A 72 -13.87 16.02 -5.26
C VAL A 72 -13.56 14.54 -4.96
N ALA A 73 -14.54 13.78 -4.47
CA ALA A 73 -14.39 12.37 -4.20
C ALA A 73 -14.00 11.56 -5.46
N LEU A 74 -14.64 11.84 -6.60
CA LEU A 74 -14.32 11.20 -7.88
C LEU A 74 -12.87 11.49 -8.31
N ILE A 75 -12.45 12.75 -8.25
CA ILE A 75 -11.08 13.15 -8.59
C ILE A 75 -10.08 12.43 -7.69
N SER A 76 -10.34 12.37 -6.38
CA SER A 76 -9.44 11.72 -5.43
C SER A 76 -9.34 10.21 -5.66
N VAL A 77 -10.44 9.53 -5.98
CA VAL A 77 -10.43 8.11 -6.36
C VAL A 77 -9.63 7.89 -7.64
N ILE A 78 -9.82 8.74 -8.66
CA ILE A 78 -9.06 8.67 -9.93
C ILE A 78 -7.57 8.88 -9.65
N CYS A 79 -7.19 9.88 -8.85
CA CYS A 79 -5.79 10.12 -8.48
C CYS A 79 -5.19 8.93 -7.72
N VAL A 80 -5.94 8.28 -6.82
CA VAL A 80 -5.47 7.05 -6.13
C VAL A 80 -5.20 5.95 -7.16
N ILE A 81 -6.15 5.64 -8.03
CA ILE A 81 -5.99 4.60 -9.05
C ILE A 81 -4.82 4.92 -9.99
N LEU A 82 -4.78 6.14 -10.54
CA LEU A 82 -3.75 6.58 -11.48
C LEU A 82 -2.35 6.48 -10.85
N SER A 83 -2.21 6.91 -9.61
CA SER A 83 -0.92 6.85 -8.91
C SER A 83 -0.48 5.41 -8.63
N ILE A 84 -1.39 4.49 -8.30
CA ILE A 84 -1.07 3.06 -8.10
C ILE A 84 -0.69 2.40 -9.43
N VAL A 85 -1.44 2.67 -10.49
CA VAL A 85 -1.13 2.16 -11.83
C VAL A 85 0.25 2.67 -12.27
N ALA A 86 0.56 3.95 -12.06
CA ALA A 86 1.88 4.50 -12.32
C ALA A 86 2.98 3.80 -11.50
N TYR A 87 2.72 3.50 -10.22
CA TYR A 87 3.63 2.75 -9.37
C TYR A 87 3.88 1.31 -9.89
N CYS A 88 2.82 0.60 -10.28
CA CYS A 88 2.95 -0.74 -10.86
C CYS A 88 3.76 -0.73 -12.16
N PHE A 89 3.54 0.26 -13.04
CA PHE A 89 4.31 0.41 -14.27
C PHE A 89 5.76 0.81 -14.02
N LYS A 90 6.02 1.63 -13.00
CA LYS A 90 7.39 1.99 -12.56
C LYS A 90 8.19 0.75 -12.15
N THR A 91 7.55 -0.26 -11.56
CA THR A 91 8.19 -1.53 -11.17
C THR A 91 8.31 -2.56 -12.31
N ALA A 92 7.66 -2.33 -13.45
CA ALA A 92 7.64 -3.30 -14.54
C ALA A 92 8.95 -3.28 -15.35
N PRO A 93 9.57 -4.44 -15.61
CA PRO A 93 10.83 -4.52 -16.37
C PRO A 93 10.66 -4.06 -17.83
N SER A 94 9.45 -4.12 -18.39
CA SER A 94 9.17 -3.70 -19.77
C SER A 94 9.27 -2.17 -20.00
N PHE A 95 9.13 -1.37 -18.94
CA PHE A 95 9.20 0.11 -19.01
C PHE A 95 10.50 0.66 -18.42
N THR A 96 11.46 -0.24 -18.21
CA THR A 96 12.77 0.01 -17.67
C THR A 96 13.79 -0.09 -18.81
N ALA A 97 14.41 1.04 -19.18
CA ALA A 97 15.47 1.01 -20.18
C ALA A 97 16.79 0.59 -19.51
N PRO A 98 17.48 -0.47 -19.99
CA PRO A 98 18.80 -0.80 -19.49
C PRO A 98 19.79 0.31 -19.87
N SER A 99 20.47 0.90 -18.88
CA SER A 99 21.56 1.84 -19.13
C SER A 99 22.84 1.04 -19.38
N LEU A 100 23.32 1.09 -20.63
CA LEU A 100 24.52 0.36 -21.02
C LEU A 100 25.74 1.23 -20.70
N GLN A 101 26.50 0.86 -19.68
CA GLN A 101 27.79 1.47 -19.37
C GLN A 101 28.89 0.66 -20.05
N ILE A 102 29.60 1.29 -20.98
CA ILE A 102 30.78 0.69 -21.60
C ILE A 102 31.98 1.26 -20.84
N SER A 103 32.56 0.46 -19.95
CA SER A 103 33.81 0.77 -19.26
C SER A 103 34.96 0.08 -19.99
N THR A 104 35.81 0.87 -20.63
CA THR A 104 37.02 0.39 -21.31
C THR A 104 38.23 0.91 -20.55
N GLY A 105 38.56 0.24 -19.44
CA GLY A 105 39.74 0.51 -18.64
C GLY A 105 39.69 1.79 -17.79
N PRO A 106 40.76 2.08 -17.03
CA PRO A 106 40.76 3.10 -15.96
C PRO A 106 40.68 4.56 -16.45
N PHE A 107 40.63 4.79 -17.76
CA PHE A 107 40.64 6.13 -18.35
C PHE A 107 39.38 6.48 -19.15
N PHE A 108 38.46 5.52 -19.40
CA PHE A 108 37.32 5.76 -20.28
C PHE A 108 36.03 5.10 -19.76
N ASN A 109 35.14 5.91 -19.20
CA ASN A 109 33.77 5.51 -18.82
C ASN A 109 32.76 6.23 -19.72
N ILE A 110 32.13 5.50 -20.64
CA ILE A 110 30.98 6.01 -21.40
C ILE A 110 29.70 5.48 -20.75
N THR A 111 28.82 6.39 -20.33
CA THR A 111 27.45 6.07 -19.95
C THR A 111 26.52 6.41 -21.11
N LEU A 112 25.97 5.42 -21.82
CA LEU A 112 24.96 5.67 -22.84
C LEU A 112 23.58 5.65 -22.19
N ASN A 113 23.03 6.83 -21.96
CA ASN A 113 21.62 7.01 -21.63
C ASN A 113 20.85 7.31 -22.93
N ALA A 114 19.71 6.68 -23.15
CA ALA A 114 18.99 6.72 -24.44
C ALA A 114 18.44 8.11 -24.84
N THR A 115 18.75 9.19 -24.12
CA THR A 115 18.22 10.54 -24.37
C THR A 115 19.22 11.70 -24.28
N ALA A 116 20.53 11.48 -24.08
CA ALA A 116 21.50 12.58 -24.14
C ALA A 116 22.90 12.13 -24.60
N LEU A 117 23.28 12.57 -25.81
CA LEU A 117 24.66 12.51 -26.31
C LEU A 117 25.49 13.60 -25.63
N SER A 118 26.32 13.24 -24.65
CA SER A 118 27.44 14.08 -24.20
C SER A 118 28.73 13.60 -24.87
N TYR A 119 29.29 14.43 -25.75
CA TYR A 119 30.54 14.18 -26.44
C TYR A 119 31.73 14.55 -25.56
N SER A 120 32.71 13.66 -25.42
CA SER A 120 34.09 14.04 -25.15
C SER A 120 35.05 13.07 -25.86
N SER A 121 36.25 13.57 -26.13
CA SER A 121 37.09 13.34 -27.31
C SER A 121 37.86 12.01 -27.39
N PHE A 122 38.15 11.63 -28.64
CA PHE A 122 38.88 10.44 -29.10
C PHE A 122 40.42 10.56 -28.94
N SER A 123 41.07 9.52 -28.41
CA SER A 123 42.46 9.17 -28.78
C SER A 123 42.70 7.66 -28.65
N THR A 124 43.43 7.11 -29.61
CA THR A 124 43.58 5.69 -29.94
C THR A 124 44.59 4.96 -29.06
N THR A 125 44.23 3.83 -28.43
CA THR A 125 44.97 2.54 -28.50
C THR A 125 44.23 1.41 -27.76
N SER A 126 44.34 0.22 -28.35
CA SER A 126 43.65 -1.06 -28.13
C SER A 126 43.63 -1.61 -26.70
N HIS A 127 42.45 -1.79 -26.09
CA HIS A 127 42.27 -2.60 -24.88
C HIS A 127 40.92 -3.34 -24.82
N SER A 128 40.98 -4.51 -24.15
CA SER A 128 39.96 -5.56 -24.01
C SER A 128 38.59 -5.08 -23.50
N PHE A 129 37.55 -5.55 -24.19
CA PHE A 129 36.14 -5.34 -23.88
C PHE A 129 35.68 -6.24 -22.73
N ILE A 130 35.46 -5.68 -21.54
CA ILE A 130 34.82 -6.38 -20.43
C ILE A 130 33.35 -5.99 -20.42
N LEU A 131 32.48 -6.94 -20.80
CA LEU A 131 31.04 -6.85 -20.58
C LEU A 131 30.77 -7.12 -19.09
N ALA A 132 30.83 -6.09 -18.25
CA ALA A 132 30.21 -6.16 -16.94
C ALA A 132 28.71 -5.84 -17.12
N PRO A 133 27.78 -6.70 -16.67
CA PRO A 133 26.39 -6.30 -16.56
C PRO A 133 26.35 -5.08 -15.64
N SER A 134 25.77 -3.98 -16.12
CA SER A 134 25.38 -2.85 -15.28
C SER A 134 24.60 -3.37 -14.09
N ASP A 135 24.88 -2.83 -12.90
CA ASP A 135 24.15 -3.13 -11.66
C ASP A 135 22.64 -3.27 -11.94
N PRO A 136 21.96 -4.30 -11.40
CA PRO A 136 20.51 -4.47 -11.54
C PRO A 136 19.68 -3.31 -10.94
N LEU A 137 20.34 -2.28 -10.39
CA LEU A 137 19.80 -1.11 -9.72
C LEU A 137 19.82 0.18 -10.59
N ALA A 138 20.41 0.17 -11.78
CA ALA A 138 20.46 1.35 -12.66
C ALA A 138 19.31 1.37 -13.68
N VAL A 139 18.10 1.23 -13.16
CA VAL A 139 16.83 1.27 -13.89
C VAL A 139 16.27 2.68 -13.83
N ILE A 140 16.30 3.42 -14.95
CA ILE A 140 15.75 4.77 -15.00
C ILE A 140 14.30 4.68 -15.49
N PRO A 141 13.30 4.93 -14.63
CA PRO A 141 11.90 4.91 -15.05
C PRO A 141 11.62 6.07 -16.00
N HIS A 142 10.66 5.88 -16.91
CA HIS A 142 10.25 6.94 -17.84
C HIS A 142 9.78 8.20 -17.07
N PRO A 143 10.22 9.41 -17.45
CA PRO A 143 9.94 10.65 -16.69
C PRO A 143 8.44 10.94 -16.53
N ALA A 144 7.60 10.45 -17.45
CA ALA A 144 6.14 10.57 -17.34
C ALA A 144 5.56 10.04 -16.02
N PHE A 145 6.10 8.95 -15.46
CA PHE A 145 5.60 8.40 -14.20
C PHE A 145 5.88 9.33 -13.02
N LEU A 146 7.02 10.03 -13.04
CA LEU A 146 7.34 11.04 -12.03
C LEU A 146 6.37 12.22 -12.09
N TYR A 147 6.01 12.69 -13.29
CA TYR A 147 5.02 13.77 -13.45
C TYR A 147 3.64 13.35 -12.92
N ILE A 148 3.19 12.12 -13.22
CA ILE A 148 1.92 11.60 -12.72
C ILE A 148 1.95 11.50 -11.18
N GLU A 149 3.01 10.92 -10.61
CA GLU A 149 3.17 10.82 -9.15
C GLU A 149 3.18 12.20 -8.49
N LEU A 150 3.86 13.18 -9.09
CA LEU A 150 3.93 14.55 -8.60
C LEU A 150 2.54 15.22 -8.60
N VAL A 151 1.81 15.16 -9.71
CA VAL A 151 0.46 15.77 -9.83
C VAL A 151 -0.50 15.13 -8.83
N CYS A 152 -0.50 13.79 -8.70
CA CYS A 152 -1.31 13.10 -7.72
C CYS A 152 -0.94 13.46 -6.28
N ASN A 153 0.35 13.60 -5.97
CA ASN A 153 0.78 14.01 -4.62
C ASN A 153 0.44 15.45 -4.29
N ILE A 154 0.49 16.37 -5.27
CA ILE A 154 0.02 17.75 -5.08
C ILE A 154 -1.46 17.73 -4.70
N TRP A 155 -2.28 16.93 -5.39
CA TRP A 155 -3.70 16.78 -5.06
C TRP A 155 -3.92 16.20 -3.65
N PHE A 156 -3.18 15.14 -3.28
CA PHE A 156 -3.31 14.56 -1.94
C PHE A 156 -2.85 15.48 -0.82
N LEU A 157 -1.76 16.23 -1.04
CA LEU A 157 -1.29 17.24 -0.11
C LEU A 157 -2.32 18.36 0.03
N PHE A 158 -2.93 18.80 -1.07
CA PHE A 158 -4.00 19.79 -1.06
C PHE A 158 -5.21 19.34 -0.24
N GLU A 159 -5.72 18.12 -0.47
CA GLU A 159 -6.81 17.54 0.33
C GLU A 159 -6.44 17.47 1.82
N PHE A 160 -5.22 17.02 2.14
CA PHE A 160 -4.74 16.90 3.50
C PHE A 160 -4.67 18.27 4.21
N VAL A 161 -4.11 19.28 3.54
CA VAL A 161 -3.98 20.64 4.09
C VAL A 161 -5.36 21.26 4.32
N ILE A 162 -6.30 21.12 3.38
CA ILE A 162 -7.66 21.63 3.58
C ILE A 162 -8.33 20.96 4.77
N ARG A 163 -8.27 19.63 4.86
CA ARG A 163 -8.87 18.90 5.99
C ARG A 163 -8.24 19.31 7.32
N LEU A 164 -6.92 19.49 7.35
CA LEU A 164 -6.21 19.97 8.54
C LEU A 164 -6.64 21.38 8.95
N ALA A 165 -6.80 22.29 7.99
CA ALA A 165 -7.20 23.68 8.23
C ALA A 165 -8.65 23.81 8.75
N VAL A 166 -9.51 22.88 8.36
CA VAL A 166 -10.95 22.91 8.66
C VAL A 166 -11.30 22.10 9.92
N THR A 167 -10.40 21.23 10.39
CA THR A 167 -10.64 20.41 11.59
C THR A 167 -10.41 21.19 12.89
N ASP A 168 -11.25 20.99 13.90
CA ASP A 168 -11.11 21.66 15.21
C ASP A 168 -9.90 21.18 16.05
N SER A 169 -9.52 19.91 15.90
CA SER A 169 -8.46 19.29 16.71
C SER A 169 -7.35 18.69 15.83
N PRO A 170 -6.32 19.48 15.44
CA PRO A 170 -5.30 19.03 14.50
C PRO A 170 -4.52 17.82 15.03
N MET A 171 -4.22 17.76 16.32
CA MET A 171 -3.49 16.61 16.90
C MET A 171 -4.30 15.31 16.87
N ARG A 172 -5.61 15.39 17.11
CA ARG A 172 -6.51 14.22 17.00
C ARG A 172 -6.63 13.79 15.54
N PHE A 173 -6.71 14.75 14.62
CA PHE A 173 -6.74 14.50 13.18
C PHE A 173 -5.46 13.80 12.71
N LEU A 174 -4.27 14.30 13.08
CA LEU A 174 -2.98 13.71 12.66
C LEU A 174 -2.77 12.29 13.19
N ARG A 175 -3.36 11.95 14.35
CA ARG A 175 -3.21 10.63 14.97
C ARG A 175 -4.22 9.59 14.45
N SER A 176 -5.15 9.98 13.57
CA SER A 176 -6.07 9.05 12.91
C SER A 176 -5.31 8.13 11.95
N PRO A 177 -5.55 6.80 11.93
CA PRO A 177 -4.78 5.84 11.14
C PRO A 177 -4.82 6.14 9.64
N LEU A 178 -5.95 6.58 9.11
CA LEU A 178 -6.08 6.93 7.68
C LEU A 178 -5.25 8.18 7.33
N ASN A 179 -5.19 9.16 8.24
CA ASN A 179 -4.43 10.38 8.02
C ASN A 179 -2.92 10.15 8.21
N LEU A 180 -2.53 9.21 9.08
CA LEU A 180 -1.14 8.79 9.22
C LEU A 180 -0.60 8.16 7.93
N ILE A 181 -1.43 7.34 7.25
CA ILE A 181 -1.09 6.78 5.94
C ILE A 181 -0.90 7.88 4.90
N GLU A 182 -1.77 8.91 4.89
CA GLU A 182 -1.61 10.06 3.98
C GLU A 182 -0.28 10.80 4.23
N ILE A 183 0.07 11.07 5.49
CA ILE A 183 1.33 11.72 5.86
C ILE A 183 2.53 10.86 5.44
N ALA A 184 2.50 9.56 5.73
CA ALA A 184 3.58 8.63 5.39
C ALA A 184 3.78 8.53 3.87
N ALA A 185 2.70 8.54 3.09
CA ALA A 185 2.77 8.52 1.63
C ALA A 185 3.40 9.80 1.06
N VAL A 186 3.05 10.96 1.61
CA VAL A 186 3.67 12.25 1.25
C VAL A 186 5.17 12.23 1.58
N ILE A 187 5.53 11.80 2.79
CA ILE A 187 6.94 11.70 3.22
C ILE A 187 7.74 10.77 2.33
N SER A 188 7.19 9.60 1.95
CA SER A 188 7.85 8.63 1.07
C SER A 188 8.24 9.23 -0.28
N PHE A 189 7.41 10.10 -0.86
CA PHE A 189 7.74 10.78 -2.12
C PHE A 189 8.84 11.84 -1.95
N TYR A 190 8.72 12.70 -0.94
CA TYR A 190 9.74 13.72 -0.69
C TYR A 190 11.08 13.11 -0.27
N ALA A 191 11.08 11.97 0.40
CA ALA A 191 12.29 11.21 0.72
C ALA A 191 13.01 10.71 -0.55
N GLU A 192 12.28 10.20 -1.55
CA GLU A 192 12.86 9.80 -2.84
C GLU A 192 13.48 11.00 -3.58
N VAL A 193 12.75 12.11 -3.64
CA VAL A 193 13.23 13.35 -4.28
C VAL A 193 14.46 13.89 -3.56
N PHE A 194 14.44 13.92 -2.22
CA PHE A 194 15.55 14.40 -1.40
C PHE A 194 16.82 13.54 -1.59
N VAL A 195 16.69 12.21 -1.60
CA VAL A 195 17.83 11.32 -1.82
C VAL A 195 18.39 11.47 -3.24
N THR A 196 17.52 11.62 -4.24
CA THR A 196 17.92 11.79 -5.64
C THR A 196 18.64 13.12 -5.88
N LEU A 197 18.14 14.22 -5.32
CA LEU A 197 18.72 15.56 -5.50
C LEU A 197 19.93 15.83 -4.58
N GLY A 198 19.87 15.36 -3.34
CA GLY A 198 20.89 15.64 -2.32
C GLY A 198 22.17 14.84 -2.48
N PHE A 199 22.07 13.59 -2.95
CA PHE A 199 23.23 12.69 -3.12
C PHE A 199 23.63 12.45 -4.58
N GLY A 200 22.89 13.02 -5.54
CA GLY A 200 23.18 12.88 -6.98
C GLY A 200 24.44 13.60 -7.47
N ASN A 201 24.95 14.59 -6.72
CA ASN A 201 26.07 15.44 -7.15
C ASN A 201 27.45 15.04 -6.58
N HIS A 202 27.54 14.08 -5.67
CA HIS A 202 28.82 13.71 -5.07
C HIS A 202 29.41 12.47 -5.75
N HIS A 203 30.30 12.68 -6.72
CA HIS A 203 31.06 11.67 -7.47
C HIS A 203 32.03 10.81 -6.62
N SER A 204 31.88 10.79 -5.29
CA SER A 204 32.68 9.94 -4.41
C SER A 204 31.98 8.61 -4.18
N SER A 205 32.36 7.63 -5.00
CA SER A 205 32.41 6.15 -4.86
C SER A 205 31.59 5.37 -3.81
N SER A 206 30.57 5.96 -3.18
CA SER A 206 29.68 5.30 -2.23
C SER A 206 28.48 6.21 -1.95
N SER A 207 27.62 6.39 -2.97
CA SER A 207 26.20 6.64 -2.66
C SER A 207 25.81 5.58 -1.63
N PRO A 208 25.23 5.94 -0.46
CA PRO A 208 24.85 4.95 0.54
C PRO A 208 23.80 4.05 -0.08
N VAL A 209 24.22 2.89 -0.60
CA VAL A 209 23.37 1.86 -1.21
C VAL A 209 22.19 1.55 -0.28
N ILE A 210 22.47 1.55 1.02
CA ILE A 210 21.50 1.40 2.11
C ILE A 210 20.40 2.46 2.06
N ALA A 211 20.72 3.74 1.80
CA ALA A 211 19.71 4.80 1.74
C ALA A 211 18.83 4.68 0.49
N LYS A 212 19.39 4.26 -0.65
CA LYS A 212 18.61 3.98 -1.86
C LYS A 212 17.68 2.79 -1.66
N CYS A 213 18.18 1.67 -1.14
CA CYS A 213 17.36 0.51 -0.81
C CYS A 213 16.29 0.82 0.24
N ALA A 214 16.59 1.67 1.24
CA ALA A 214 15.61 2.10 2.22
C ALA A 214 14.49 2.94 1.60
N VAL A 215 14.81 3.85 0.67
CA VAL A 215 13.82 4.64 -0.07
C VAL A 215 12.97 3.75 -1.00
N GLU A 216 13.58 2.76 -1.64
CA GLU A 216 12.85 1.75 -2.42
C GLU A 216 11.89 0.95 -1.54
N LEU A 217 12.30 0.52 -0.34
CA LEU A 217 11.39 -0.14 0.60
C LEU A 217 10.28 0.81 1.08
N LEU A 218 10.59 2.09 1.31
CA LEU A 218 9.60 3.12 1.66
C LEU A 218 8.59 3.38 0.54
N SER A 219 8.83 2.96 -0.70
CA SER A 219 7.86 3.12 -1.78
C SER A 219 6.63 2.23 -1.59
N ILE A 220 6.70 1.16 -0.78
CA ILE A 220 5.52 0.34 -0.44
C ILE A 220 4.43 1.15 0.27
N VAL A 221 4.82 2.21 0.99
CA VAL A 221 3.90 3.14 1.65
C VAL A 221 2.97 3.81 0.63
N ARG A 222 3.38 3.94 -0.63
CA ARG A 222 2.53 4.46 -1.71
C ARG A 222 1.35 3.55 -1.99
N VAL A 223 1.53 2.23 -1.90
CA VAL A 223 0.43 1.27 -2.09
C VAL A 223 -0.62 1.43 -0.97
N MET A 224 -0.18 1.79 0.24
CA MET A 224 -1.07 2.03 1.38
C MET A 224 -2.10 3.14 1.12
N ARG A 225 -1.88 4.06 0.17
CA ARG A 225 -2.92 5.04 -0.21
C ARG A 225 -4.19 4.40 -0.78
N LEU A 226 -4.16 3.11 -1.14
CA LEU A 226 -5.37 2.31 -1.39
C LEU A 226 -6.35 2.37 -0.22
N PHE A 227 -5.85 2.40 1.02
CA PHE A 227 -6.70 2.52 2.20
C PHE A 227 -7.45 3.86 2.25
N LYS A 228 -7.01 4.90 1.52
CA LYS A 228 -7.79 6.14 1.37
C LYS A 228 -9.14 5.90 0.68
N LEU A 229 -9.26 4.86 -0.15
CA LEU A 229 -10.53 4.47 -0.78
C LEU A 229 -11.61 4.10 0.24
N THR A 230 -11.22 3.67 1.45
CA THR A 230 -12.16 3.36 2.55
C THR A 230 -13.01 4.56 2.97
N ARG A 231 -12.51 5.79 2.74
CA ARG A 231 -13.25 7.03 3.01
C ARG A 231 -14.36 7.29 2.00
N TYR A 232 -14.14 6.90 0.74
CA TYR A 232 -15.04 7.20 -0.38
C TYR A 232 -16.02 6.06 -0.69
N ILE A 233 -15.61 4.80 -0.43
CA ILE A 233 -16.40 3.60 -0.73
C ILE A 233 -17.03 3.07 0.55
N SER A 234 -18.34 3.27 0.71
CA SER A 234 -19.10 2.77 1.87
C SER A 234 -18.98 1.25 2.05
N GLY A 235 -18.86 0.49 0.95
CA GLY A 235 -18.68 -0.97 1.00
C GLY A 235 -17.42 -1.41 1.77
N LEU A 236 -16.32 -0.64 1.69
CA LEU A 236 -15.11 -0.94 2.47
C LEU A 236 -15.31 -0.67 3.96
N LYS A 237 -16.07 0.36 4.34
CA LYS A 237 -16.44 0.61 5.74
C LYS A 237 -17.28 -0.56 6.31
N ILE A 238 -18.25 -1.03 5.54
CA ILE A 238 -19.08 -2.19 5.92
C ILE A 238 -18.21 -3.43 6.06
N LEU A 239 -17.32 -3.72 5.11
CA LEU A 239 -16.39 -4.86 5.20
C LEU A 239 -15.53 -4.80 6.48
N ILE A 240 -14.97 -3.63 6.80
CA ILE A 240 -14.18 -3.43 8.02
C ILE A 240 -15.03 -3.67 9.27
N LEU A 241 -16.28 -3.18 9.28
CA LEU A 241 -17.20 -3.40 10.37
C LEU A 241 -17.53 -4.88 10.55
N THR A 242 -17.86 -5.58 9.46
CA THR A 242 -18.14 -7.01 9.46
C THR A 242 -16.94 -7.80 9.96
N PHE A 243 -15.73 -7.48 9.48
CA PHE A 243 -14.49 -8.10 9.94
C PHE A 243 -14.24 -7.85 11.44
N LYS A 244 -14.48 -6.63 11.92
CA LYS A 244 -14.34 -6.29 13.35
C LYS A 244 -15.33 -7.07 14.22
N ALA A 245 -16.56 -7.25 13.74
CA ALA A 245 -17.58 -8.02 14.43
C ALA A 245 -17.23 -9.52 14.48
N SER A 246 -16.68 -10.08 13.39
CA SER A 246 -16.29 -11.49 13.30
C SER A 246 -14.83 -11.77 13.74
N ALA A 247 -14.08 -10.76 14.18
CA ALA A 247 -12.65 -10.87 14.45
C ALA A 247 -12.29 -11.96 15.46
N LYS A 248 -13.12 -12.16 16.50
CA LYS A 248 -12.89 -13.21 17.51
C LYS A 248 -13.03 -14.60 16.92
N GLU A 249 -14.08 -14.82 16.13
CA GLU A 249 -14.34 -16.09 15.46
C GLU A 249 -13.29 -16.39 14.40
N LEU A 250 -12.91 -15.37 13.62
CA LEU A 250 -11.85 -15.49 12.61
C LEU A 250 -10.49 -15.78 13.24
N LEU A 251 -10.15 -15.12 14.36
CA LEU A 251 -8.90 -15.37 15.07
C LEU A 251 -8.83 -16.81 15.59
N LEU A 252 -9.94 -17.34 16.10
CA LEU A 252 -10.05 -18.73 16.55
C LEU A 252 -9.91 -19.71 15.37
N LEU A 253 -10.51 -19.41 14.21
CA LEU A 253 -10.32 -20.19 12.99
C LEU A 253 -8.84 -20.23 12.58
N VAL A 254 -8.17 -19.08 12.52
CA VAL A 254 -6.75 -18.98 12.16
C VAL A 254 -5.88 -19.73 13.17
N PHE A 255 -6.22 -19.69 14.46
CA PHE A 255 -5.51 -20.45 15.49
C PHE A 255 -5.57 -21.96 15.25
N PHE A 256 -6.76 -22.52 14.99
CA PHE A 256 -6.89 -23.95 14.67
C PHE A 256 -6.20 -24.32 13.37
N LEU A 257 -6.31 -23.47 12.34
CA LEU A 257 -5.62 -23.67 11.06
C LEU A 257 -4.10 -23.74 11.26
N MET A 258 -3.51 -22.86 12.09
CA MET A 258 -2.07 -22.89 12.38
C MET A 258 -1.62 -24.17 13.10
N VAL A 259 -2.42 -24.69 14.04
CA VAL A 259 -2.13 -25.98 14.70
C VAL A 259 -2.07 -27.10 13.68
N PHE A 260 -3.04 -27.16 12.76
CA PHE A 260 -3.05 -28.17 11.71
C PHE A 260 -1.93 -28.01 10.70
N ILE A 261 -1.61 -26.78 10.27
CA ILE A 261 -0.48 -26.49 9.37
C ILE A 261 0.82 -27.06 9.96
N VAL A 262 1.10 -26.80 11.25
CA VAL A 262 2.30 -27.30 11.92
C VAL A 262 2.29 -28.83 12.04
N LEU A 263 1.13 -29.42 12.37
CA LEU A 263 0.96 -30.86 12.50
C LEU A 263 1.22 -31.59 11.16
N PHE A 264 0.57 -31.17 10.08
CA PHE A 264 0.73 -31.78 8.76
C PHE A 264 2.11 -31.53 8.16
N ALA A 265 2.71 -30.34 8.39
CA ALA A 265 4.08 -30.07 8.00
C ALA A 265 5.09 -31.01 8.69
N ALA A 266 4.88 -31.32 9.98
CA ALA A 266 5.71 -32.28 10.70
C ALA A 266 5.49 -33.72 10.20
N LEU A 267 4.24 -34.13 9.99
CA LEU A 267 3.90 -35.47 9.49
C LEU A 267 4.49 -35.73 8.11
N VAL A 268 4.32 -34.82 7.15
CA VAL A 268 4.85 -34.97 5.78
C VAL A 268 6.37 -34.99 5.79
N PHE A 269 7.01 -34.15 6.61
CA PHE A 269 8.46 -34.14 6.77
C PHE A 269 8.99 -35.50 7.24
N TYR A 270 8.36 -36.10 8.26
CA TYR A 270 8.75 -37.42 8.72
C TYR A 270 8.43 -38.51 7.68
N ALA A 271 7.25 -38.50 7.06
CA ALA A 271 6.85 -39.48 6.06
C ALA A 271 7.80 -39.51 4.84
N GLU A 272 8.21 -38.34 4.35
CA GLU A 272 9.14 -38.22 3.22
C GLU A 272 10.57 -38.53 3.63
N ARG A 273 10.97 -38.24 4.87
CA ARG A 273 12.31 -38.57 5.38
C ARG A 273 12.56 -40.08 5.48
N PHE A 274 11.52 -40.89 5.69
CA PHE A 274 11.63 -42.35 5.70
C PHE A 274 11.61 -42.96 4.28
N SER A 275 11.37 -42.16 3.25
CA SER A 275 11.25 -42.63 1.87
C SER A 275 12.60 -42.51 1.15
N LEU A 276 13.02 -43.55 0.43
CA LEU A 276 14.32 -43.65 -0.27
C LEU A 276 14.41 -42.80 -1.56
N SER A 277 13.51 -41.83 -1.75
CA SER A 277 13.41 -41.04 -2.97
C SER A 277 14.58 -40.06 -3.09
N PRO A 278 15.36 -40.06 -4.19
CA PRO A 278 16.49 -39.14 -4.38
C PRO A 278 16.08 -37.66 -4.50
N ALA A 279 14.82 -37.40 -4.86
CA ALA A 279 14.26 -36.06 -5.03
C ALA A 279 13.28 -35.77 -3.88
N ASN A 280 13.78 -35.46 -2.69
CA ASN A 280 12.95 -35.07 -1.54
C ASN A 280 12.88 -33.54 -1.44
N ASP A 281 11.66 -32.99 -1.58
CA ASP A 281 11.41 -31.55 -1.53
C ASP A 281 11.25 -31.05 -0.07
N PHE A 282 10.99 -31.95 0.88
CA PHE A 282 10.75 -31.68 2.30
C PHE A 282 12.04 -31.78 3.13
N THR A 283 12.98 -30.85 2.90
CA THR A 283 14.29 -30.85 3.59
C THR A 283 14.23 -30.33 5.03
N SER A 284 13.21 -29.53 5.38
CA SER A 284 12.99 -29.03 6.73
C SER A 284 11.50 -28.79 7.01
N ILE A 285 11.11 -28.80 8.30
CA ILE A 285 9.73 -28.53 8.72
C ILE A 285 9.22 -27.17 8.21
N PRO A 286 9.99 -26.05 8.26
CA PRO A 286 9.54 -24.77 7.70
C PRO A 286 9.22 -24.81 6.20
N ILE A 287 9.90 -25.66 5.43
CA ILE A 287 9.58 -25.86 4.01
C ILE A 287 8.27 -26.65 3.88
N GLY A 288 8.05 -27.65 4.73
CA GLY A 288 6.77 -28.33 4.85
C GLY A 288 5.61 -27.42 5.28
N LEU A 289 5.86 -26.34 6.02
CA LEU A 289 4.83 -25.34 6.36
C LEU A 289 4.30 -24.64 5.11
N TRP A 290 5.15 -24.29 4.14
CA TRP A 290 4.72 -23.69 2.87
C TRP A 290 3.75 -24.63 2.13
N TRP A 291 4.13 -25.90 1.98
CA TRP A 291 3.27 -26.91 1.40
C TRP A 291 1.95 -27.06 2.17
N ALA A 292 2.00 -27.20 3.50
CA ALA A 292 0.80 -27.36 4.32
C ALA A 292 -0.15 -26.15 4.24
N ILE A 293 0.39 -24.92 4.19
CA ILE A 293 -0.40 -23.70 3.97
C ILE A 293 -1.11 -23.77 2.62
N VAL A 294 -0.38 -24.08 1.55
CA VAL A 294 -0.91 -24.12 0.17
C VAL A 294 -1.95 -25.24 -0.01
N THR A 295 -1.76 -26.38 0.64
CA THR A 295 -2.69 -27.52 0.59
C THR A 295 -3.94 -27.27 1.42
N MET A 296 -3.83 -26.83 2.68
CA MET A 296 -4.99 -26.54 3.55
C MET A 296 -5.83 -25.36 3.07
N THR A 297 -5.22 -24.40 2.36
CA THR A 297 -5.94 -23.30 1.70
C THR A 297 -6.48 -23.68 0.32
N THR A 298 -6.34 -24.96 -0.07
CA THR A 298 -6.76 -25.54 -1.36
C THR A 298 -6.23 -24.81 -2.60
N VAL A 299 -5.12 -24.08 -2.46
CA VAL A 299 -4.44 -23.38 -3.55
C VAL A 299 -3.71 -24.37 -4.47
N GLY A 300 -2.97 -25.31 -3.87
CA GLY A 300 -2.35 -26.42 -4.60
C GLY A 300 -1.45 -26.01 -5.78
N TYR A 301 -0.44 -25.15 -5.56
CA TYR A 301 0.47 -24.71 -6.63
C TYR A 301 1.20 -25.86 -7.35
N GLY A 302 1.43 -26.99 -6.66
CA GLY A 302 2.10 -28.18 -7.20
C GLY A 302 3.62 -28.04 -7.32
N ASP A 303 4.21 -27.02 -6.70
CA ASP A 303 5.66 -26.80 -6.61
C ASP A 303 6.35 -27.78 -5.66
N MET A 304 5.62 -28.26 -4.65
CA MET A 304 6.04 -29.31 -3.72
C MET A 304 4.90 -30.32 -3.55
N ALA A 305 5.21 -31.61 -3.57
CA ALA A 305 4.23 -32.66 -3.32
C ALA A 305 4.89 -33.90 -2.72
N PRO A 306 4.23 -34.59 -1.78
CA PRO A 306 4.75 -35.83 -1.23
C PRO A 306 4.84 -36.93 -2.30
N LYS A 307 5.97 -37.63 -2.32
CA LYS A 307 6.25 -38.68 -3.29
C LYS A 307 6.03 -40.06 -2.69
N SER A 308 6.16 -40.17 -1.37
CA SER A 308 5.87 -41.36 -0.57
C SER A 308 4.39 -41.72 -0.61
N TYR A 309 4.09 -43.02 -0.51
CA TYR A 309 2.71 -43.49 -0.33
C TYR A 309 2.08 -42.90 0.94
N ALA A 310 2.82 -42.91 2.06
CA ALA A 310 2.34 -42.33 3.32
C ALA A 310 2.13 -40.82 3.21
N GLY A 311 2.99 -40.13 2.46
CA GLY A 311 2.86 -38.69 2.22
C GLY A 311 1.62 -38.36 1.36
N LYS A 312 1.31 -39.17 0.36
CA LYS A 312 0.09 -39.01 -0.48
C LYS A 312 -1.19 -39.26 0.31
N ASP A 313 -1.19 -40.24 1.21
CA ASP A 313 -2.34 -40.46 2.10
C ASP A 313 -2.54 -39.28 3.07
N LEU A 314 -1.44 -38.70 3.55
CA LEU A 314 -1.47 -37.49 4.37
C LEU A 314 -1.96 -36.26 3.59
N GLU A 315 -1.57 -36.12 2.33
CA GLU A 315 -2.07 -35.06 1.44
C GLU A 315 -3.59 -35.15 1.27
N SER A 316 -4.12 -36.35 1.01
CA SER A 316 -5.57 -36.60 0.93
C SER A 316 -6.28 -36.29 2.26
N SER A 317 -5.65 -36.56 3.40
CA SER A 317 -6.22 -36.27 4.73
C SER A 317 -6.12 -34.81 5.14
N CYS A 318 -5.27 -34.03 4.48
CA CYS A 318 -5.00 -32.62 4.78
C CYS A 318 -5.95 -31.65 4.04
N ILE A 319 -6.53 -32.10 2.92
CA ILE A 319 -7.52 -31.38 2.09
C ILE A 319 -8.91 -31.52 2.71
#